data_AF-A0A534UT25-F1
#
_entry.id   AF-A0A534UT25-F1
#
_cell.length_a   1.000
_cell.length_b   1.000
_cell.length_c   1.000
_cell.angle_alpha   90.00
_cell.angle_beta   90.00
_cell.angle_gamma   90.00
#
_symmetry.space_group_name_H-M   'P 1'
#
loop_
_entity.id
_entity.type
_entity.pdbx_description
1 polymer ?
#
loop_
_entity_poly.entity_id
_entity_poly.type
_entity_poly.pdbx_seq_one_letter_code
_entity_poly.pdbx_strand_id
1 'polypeptide(L)'
;FLEGNCAWLPWLLWRMGEYAELTGVAEHPEMKLEPREYFQRQCWGAVECDEIVAKNIPDFGLEDNIVFSTDYPHLDVKFPHAVESFLKLPFSDQTKRKYLWDNCARLYGFGY
;
A
#
# COMPACT_ATOMS: atom_id res chain seq x y z
N PHE A 1 -6.70 3.95 -1.00
CA PHE A 1 -7.55 2.83 -0.55
C PHE A 1 -7.35 2.69 0.95
N LEU A 2 -8.39 2.98 1.73
CA LEU A 2 -8.41 2.83 3.20
C LEU A 2 -9.37 1.68 3.54
N GLU A 3 -9.15 1.00 4.67
CA GLU A 3 -10.02 -0.09 5.16
C GLU A 3 -10.21 -1.23 4.14
N GLY A 4 -9.19 -1.49 3.33
CA GLY A 4 -9.24 -2.47 2.24
C GLY A 4 -8.06 -3.41 2.21
N ASN A 5 -7.24 -3.43 3.26
CA ASN A 5 -5.91 -4.05 3.26
C ASN A 5 -5.02 -3.56 2.09
N CYS A 6 -3.81 -4.08 2.00
CA CYS A 6 -2.88 -3.73 0.93
C CYS A 6 -2.24 -4.94 0.23
N ALA A 7 -2.31 -6.14 0.83
CA ALA A 7 -1.65 -7.34 0.31
C ALA A 7 -2.20 -7.84 -1.05
N TRP A 8 -3.36 -7.35 -1.49
CA TRP A 8 -3.89 -7.61 -2.83
C TRP A 8 -3.18 -6.77 -3.92
N LEU A 9 -2.52 -5.67 -3.56
CA LEU A 9 -1.91 -4.74 -4.52
C LEU A 9 -0.87 -5.41 -5.42
N PRO A 10 0.12 -6.18 -4.91
CA PRO A 10 1.09 -6.83 -5.76
C PRO A 10 0.47 -7.71 -6.83
N TRP A 11 -0.50 -8.54 -6.42
CA TRP A 11 -1.17 -9.47 -7.33
C TRP A 11 -1.98 -8.72 -8.38
N LEU A 12 -2.78 -7.71 -7.98
CA LEU A 12 -3.61 -6.99 -8.93
C LEU A 12 -2.76 -6.23 -9.95
N LEU A 13 -1.73 -5.51 -9.49
CA LEU A 13 -0.86 -4.72 -10.37
C LEU A 13 -0.08 -5.62 -11.33
N TRP A 14 0.41 -6.77 -10.86
CA TRP A 14 1.00 -7.79 -11.74
C TRP A 14 -0.02 -8.28 -12.76
N ARG A 15 -1.24 -8.63 -12.33
CA ARG A 15 -2.27 -9.15 -13.23
C ARG A 15 -2.70 -8.14 -14.30
N MET A 16 -2.76 -6.86 -13.93
CA MET A 16 -3.03 -5.77 -14.87
C MET A 16 -1.87 -5.59 -15.85
N GLY A 17 -0.61 -5.75 -15.40
CA GLY A 17 0.57 -5.72 -16.26
C GLY A 17 0.54 -6.80 -17.33
N GLU A 18 0.23 -8.05 -16.96
CA GLU A 18 0.07 -9.16 -17.91
C GLU A 18 -0.97 -8.85 -19.01
N TYR A 19 -2.06 -8.17 -18.63
CA TYR A 19 -3.06 -7.76 -19.62
C TYR A 19 -2.57 -6.60 -20.50
N ALA A 20 -1.86 -5.62 -19.91
CA ALA A 20 -1.27 -4.50 -20.62
C ALA A 20 -0.29 -4.96 -21.72
N GLU A 21 0.54 -5.97 -21.42
CA GLU A 21 1.51 -6.56 -22.35
C GLU A 21 0.85 -7.31 -23.51
N LEU A 22 -0.30 -7.96 -23.29
CA LEU A 22 -0.95 -8.82 -24.29
C LEU A 22 -1.89 -8.06 -25.22
N THR A 23 -2.92 -7.41 -24.67
CA THR A 23 -3.97 -6.74 -25.48
C THR A 23 -4.16 -5.28 -25.11
N GLY A 24 -3.66 -4.85 -23.95
CA GLY A 24 -3.87 -3.49 -23.46
C GLY A 24 -3.32 -2.40 -24.38
N VAL A 25 -2.22 -2.63 -25.11
CA VAL A 25 -1.70 -1.64 -26.09
C VAL A 25 -2.71 -1.35 -27.21
N ALA A 26 -3.47 -2.36 -27.64
CA ALA A 26 -4.46 -2.21 -28.70
C ALA A 26 -5.79 -1.63 -28.17
N GLU A 27 -6.20 -2.05 -26.97
CA GLU A 27 -7.48 -1.65 -26.36
C GLU A 27 -7.41 -0.28 -25.67
N HIS A 28 -6.25 0.09 -25.14
CA HIS A 28 -5.99 1.29 -24.35
C HIS A 28 -4.70 2.01 -24.78
N PRO A 29 -4.60 2.46 -26.05
CA PRO A 29 -3.37 3.08 -26.58
C PRO A 29 -2.96 4.38 -25.87
N GLU A 30 -3.86 5.01 -25.12
CA GLU A 30 -3.61 6.19 -24.29
C GLU A 30 -2.81 5.89 -23.02
N MET A 31 -2.80 4.64 -22.55
CA MET A 31 -2.02 4.24 -21.38
C MET A 31 -0.55 4.12 -21.77
N LYS A 32 0.30 4.96 -21.16
CA LYS A 32 1.72 5.13 -21.52
C LYS A 32 2.70 4.54 -20.51
N LEU A 33 2.20 4.12 -19.35
CA LEU A 33 2.99 3.56 -18.26
C LEU A 33 2.40 2.21 -17.86
N GLU A 34 3.21 1.41 -17.18
CA GLU A 34 2.74 0.19 -16.56
C GLU A 34 1.73 0.50 -15.44
N PRO A 35 0.75 -0.38 -15.18
CA PRO A 35 -0.23 -0.20 -14.10
C PRO A 35 0.42 0.10 -12.74
N ARG A 36 1.55 -0.55 -12.45
CA ARG A 36 2.33 -0.29 -11.23
C ARG A 36 2.87 1.13 -11.18
N GLU A 37 3.40 1.65 -12.28
CA GLU A 37 3.95 3.02 -12.33
C GLU A 37 2.84 4.06 -12.14
N TYR A 38 1.67 3.82 -12.74
CA TYR A 38 0.50 4.65 -12.49
C TYR A 38 0.11 4.64 -11.01
N PHE A 39 0.08 3.45 -10.38
CA PHE A 39 -0.21 3.32 -8.95
C PHE A 39 0.83 4.06 -8.09
N GLN A 40 2.12 3.81 -8.31
CA GLN A 40 3.20 4.42 -7.55
C GLN A 40 3.16 5.96 -7.61
N ARG A 41 2.76 6.51 -8.76
CA ARG A 41 2.67 7.96 -8.97
C ARG A 41 1.52 8.63 -8.20
N GLN A 42 0.37 7.98 -8.07
CA GLN A 42 -0.87 8.68 -7.68
C GLN A 42 -1.78 7.94 -6.69
N CYS A 43 -1.46 6.69 -6.34
CA CYS A 43 -2.30 5.85 -5.49
C CYS A 43 -1.57 5.49 -4.19
N TRP A 44 -2.39 5.20 -3.19
CA TRP A 44 -1.95 4.83 -1.84
C TRP A 44 -2.84 3.73 -1.30
N GLY A 45 -2.27 2.77 -0.57
CA GLY A 45 -2.99 1.72 0.15
C GLY A 45 -2.78 1.82 1.66
N ALA A 46 -3.74 1.37 2.46
CA ALA A 46 -3.58 1.25 3.90
C ALA A 46 -3.26 -0.19 4.30
N VAL A 47 -2.29 -0.36 5.19
CA VAL A 47 -2.02 -1.63 5.85
C VAL A 47 -2.77 -1.69 7.17
N GLU A 48 -3.38 -2.84 7.46
CA GLU A 48 -4.02 -3.06 8.76
C GLU A 48 -3.00 -3.45 9.84
N CYS A 49 -3.35 -3.20 11.10
CA CYS A 49 -2.45 -3.38 12.24
C CYS A 49 -2.00 -4.82 12.52
N ASP A 50 -2.62 -5.81 11.87
CA ASP A 50 -2.30 -7.23 11.98
C ASP A 50 -2.14 -7.93 10.61
N GLU A 51 -1.94 -7.16 9.54
CA GLU A 51 -1.85 -7.67 8.17
C GLU A 51 -0.47 -8.29 7.87
N ILE A 52 -0.19 -9.46 8.45
CA ILE A 52 1.09 -10.18 8.28
C ILE A 52 1.43 -10.44 6.80
N VAL A 53 0.41 -10.62 5.97
CA VAL A 53 0.55 -10.87 4.52
C VAL A 53 1.11 -9.68 3.74
N ALA A 54 1.07 -8.46 4.30
CA ALA A 54 1.68 -7.27 3.71
C ALA A 54 3.22 -7.25 3.78
N LYS A 55 3.86 -8.25 4.42
CA LYS A 55 5.32 -8.31 4.58
C LYS A 55 6.09 -8.29 3.26
N ASN A 56 5.47 -8.76 2.17
CA ASN A 56 6.12 -8.86 0.86
C ASN A 56 5.98 -7.56 0.04
N ILE A 57 5.20 -6.57 0.48
CA ILE A 57 4.97 -5.33 -0.27
C ILE A 57 6.27 -4.62 -0.71
N PRO A 58 7.31 -4.52 0.14
CA PRO A 58 8.60 -3.95 -0.27
C PRO A 58 9.24 -4.66 -1.47
N ASP A 59 9.11 -5.98 -1.57
CA ASP A 59 9.70 -6.78 -2.65
C ASP A 59 9.11 -6.42 -4.04
N PHE A 60 7.91 -5.82 -4.07
CA PHE A 60 7.25 -5.35 -5.29
C PHE A 60 7.50 -3.86 -5.59
N GLY A 61 8.28 -3.17 -4.76
CA GLY A 61 8.58 -1.74 -4.89
C GLY A 61 7.41 -0.84 -4.52
N LEU A 62 6.48 -1.32 -3.70
CA LEU A 62 5.25 -0.60 -3.33
C LEU A 62 5.30 0.01 -1.93
N GLU A 63 6.40 -0.17 -1.18
CA GLU A 63 6.53 0.26 0.20
C GLU A 63 6.36 1.77 0.39
N ASP A 64 6.70 2.59 -0.60
CA ASP A 64 6.53 4.04 -0.51
C ASP A 64 5.07 4.49 -0.65
N ASN A 65 4.16 3.61 -1.07
CA ASN A 65 2.74 3.90 -1.31
C ASN A 65 1.81 3.36 -0.22
N ILE A 66 2.35 2.81 0.87
CA ILE A 66 1.55 2.26 1.97
C ILE A 66 1.50 3.21 3.17
N VAL A 67 0.30 3.45 3.68
CA VAL A 67 0.05 4.21 4.90
C VAL A 67 -0.57 3.33 5.97
N PHE A 68 -0.61 3.81 7.21
CA PHE A 68 -1.26 3.13 8.32
C PHE A 68 -2.47 3.93 8.83
N SER A 69 -3.54 3.23 9.19
CA SER A 69 -4.72 3.79 9.88
C SER A 69 -5.06 2.93 11.09
N THR A 70 -5.55 3.55 12.16
CA THR A 70 -6.13 2.83 13.31
C THR A 70 -7.62 2.57 13.14
N ASP A 71 -8.25 3.29 12.20
CA ASP A 71 -9.67 3.23 11.86
C ASP A 71 -10.62 3.39 13.07
N TYR A 72 -10.16 4.12 14.09
CA TYR A 72 -10.99 4.47 15.24
C TYR A 72 -12.18 5.36 14.80
N PRO A 73 -13.42 5.12 15.28
CA PRO A 73 -13.82 4.20 16.36
C PRO A 73 -14.56 2.94 15.86
N HIS A 74 -14.23 2.39 14.69
CA HIS A 74 -14.94 1.24 14.15
C HIS A 74 -14.90 0.02 15.10
N LEU A 75 -15.90 -0.86 15.01
CA LEU A 75 -16.07 -1.97 15.96
C LEU A 75 -15.12 -3.13 15.70
N ASP A 76 -14.62 -3.25 14.48
CA ASP A 76 -13.76 -4.30 13.95
C ASP A 76 -12.26 -3.93 13.96
N VAL A 77 -11.89 -2.89 14.71
CA VAL A 77 -10.52 -2.41 14.83
C VAL A 77 -9.89 -2.78 16.16
N LYS A 78 -8.57 -2.63 16.27
CA LYS A 78 -7.81 -2.97 17.48
C LYS A 78 -7.46 -1.76 18.36
N PHE A 79 -8.13 -0.63 18.18
CA PHE A 79 -7.93 0.53 19.04
C PHE A 79 -8.29 0.18 20.51
N PRO A 80 -7.51 0.63 21.52
CA PRO A 80 -6.34 1.53 21.45
C PRO A 80 -5.00 0.84 21.15
N HIS A 81 -4.96 -0.47 20.94
CA HIS A 81 -3.75 -1.29 20.79
C HIS A 81 -3.27 -1.52 19.34
N ALA A 82 -3.80 -0.75 18.40
CA ALA A 82 -3.51 -0.92 16.97
C ALA A 82 -2.02 -0.70 16.66
N VAL A 83 -1.41 0.35 17.23
CA VAL A 83 0.01 0.66 16.98
C VAL A 83 0.91 -0.41 17.58
N GLU A 84 0.64 -0.85 18.80
CA GLU A 84 1.40 -1.93 19.46
C GLU A 84 1.27 -3.27 18.74
N SER A 85 0.12 -3.51 18.09
CA SER A 85 -0.08 -4.70 17.26
C SER A 85 0.76 -4.61 15.98
N PHE A 86 0.73 -3.46 15.30
CA PHE A 86 1.50 -3.22 14.08
C PHE A 86 3.02 -3.33 14.32
N LEU A 87 3.52 -2.78 15.43
CA LEU A 87 4.95 -2.81 15.78
C LEU A 87 5.49 -4.24 16.00
N LYS A 88 4.63 -5.21 16.30
CA LYS A 88 4.99 -6.63 16.45
C LYS A 88 5.06 -7.38 15.11
N LEU A 89 4.60 -6.79 14.02
CA LEU A 89 4.65 -7.43 12.70
C LEU A 89 6.10 -7.64 12.24
N PRO A 90 6.36 -8.69 11.43
CA PRO A 90 7.70 -9.06 10.97
C PRO A 90 8.17 -8.17 9.81
N PHE A 91 7.95 -6.86 9.92
CA PHE A 91 8.44 -5.86 8.98
C PHE A 91 9.77 -5.30 9.47
N SER A 92 10.59 -4.84 8.53
CA SER A 92 11.82 -4.11 8.87
C SER A 92 11.49 -2.80 9.61
N ASP A 93 12.41 -2.29 10.41
CA ASP A 93 12.24 -1.00 11.09
C ASP A 93 12.04 0.15 10.09
N GLN A 94 12.69 0.07 8.92
CA GLN A 94 12.50 1.01 7.82
C GLN A 94 11.05 0.98 7.31
N THR A 95 10.51 -0.21 7.02
CA THR A 95 9.13 -0.38 6.56
C THR A 95 8.14 0.13 7.60
N LYS A 96 8.35 -0.17 8.89
CA LYS A 96 7.50 0.33 9.98
C LYS A 96 7.51 1.86 10.04
N ARG A 97 8.69 2.49 9.93
CA ARG A 97 8.85 3.95 9.90
C ARG A 97 8.12 4.57 8.71
N LYS A 98 8.27 3.98 7.51
CA LYS A 98 7.59 4.46 6.31
C LYS A 98 6.07 4.44 6.47
N TYR A 99 5.51 3.29 6.89
CA TYR A 99 4.07 3.09 6.95
C TYR A 99 3.41 3.92 8.06
N LEU A 100 4.05 4.03 9.23
CA LEU A 100 3.53 4.79 10.37
C LEU A 100 3.69 6.30 10.21
N TRP A 101 4.69 6.77 9.44
CA TRP A 101 5.03 8.19 9.39
C TRP A 101 5.37 8.72 8.01
N ASP A 102 6.50 8.30 7.41
CA ASP A 102 7.09 9.02 6.26
C ASP A 102 6.10 9.12 5.08
N ASN A 103 5.36 8.04 4.83
CA ASN A 103 4.39 7.96 3.74
C ASN A 103 3.16 8.84 4.01
N CYS A 104 2.63 8.84 5.23
CA CYS A 104 1.54 9.73 5.63
C CYS A 104 1.96 11.20 5.54
N ALA A 105 3.16 11.54 6.02
CA ALA A 105 3.69 12.89 5.95
C ALA A 105 3.85 13.36 4.49
N ARG A 106 4.32 12.47 3.60
CA ARG A 106 4.41 12.74 2.16
C ARG A 106 3.04 12.88 1.49
N LEU A 107 2.09 12.01 1.81
CA LEU A 107 0.73 12.03 1.26
C LEU A 107 0.00 13.34 1.61
N TYR A 108 0.09 13.78 2.87
CA TYR A 108 -0.64 14.95 3.35
C TYR A 108 0.16 16.26 3.36
N GLY A 109 1.42 16.24 2.90
CA GLY A 109 2.25 17.43 2.81
C GLY A 109 2.72 17.98 4.17
N PHE A 110 2.93 17.11 5.16
CA PHE A 110 3.42 17.47 6.50
C PHE A 110 4.95 17.39 6.65
N GLY A 111 5.68 17.08 5.57
CA GLY A 111 7.15 17.13 5.55
C GLY A 111 7.68 18.50 5.14
N TYR A 112 8.72 18.99 5.84
CA TYR A 112 9.47 20.20 5.48
C TYR A 112 10.30 20.01 4.21
#